data_AF-A0A158DM57-F1
#
_entry.id   AF-A0A158DM57-F1
#
_cell.length_a   1.000
_cell.length_b   1.000
_cell.length_c   1.000
_cell.angle_alpha   90.00
_cell.angle_beta   90.00
_cell.angle_gamma   90.00
#
_symmetry.space_group_name_H-M   'P 1'
#
loop_
_entity.id
_entity.type
_entity.pdbx_description
1 polymer ?
#
loop_
_entity_poly.entity_id
_entity_poly.type
_entity_poly.pdbx_seq_one_letter_code
_entity_poly.pdbx_strand_id
1 'polypeptide(L)'
;MVAMGAYWEVETRDQLVRLNVGAIPDELDISDWALLMGDLLYLLIRSDGEVRYLHVPLDMEMLRSVRESSAHKEDGVYRDSRGEPTQLATYLALVFLERAVSVPAIQRELGMSDMTINWLLDVWQCATGVIDRDNLLQLIRLLTFEGNGHD
;
A
#
# COMPACT_ATOMS: atom_id res chain seq x y z
N MET A 1 -47.43 -2.91 -6.36
CA MET A 1 -46.28 -3.82 -6.23
C MET A 1 -45.08 -3.05 -6.77
N VAL A 2 -44.33 -2.38 -5.89
CA VAL A 2 -43.25 -1.46 -6.26
C VAL A 2 -41.94 -2.22 -6.15
N ALA A 3 -41.23 -2.32 -7.27
CA ALA A 3 -39.87 -2.85 -7.28
C ALA A 3 -38.97 -1.85 -6.55
N MET A 4 -38.44 -2.25 -5.39
CA MET A 4 -37.34 -1.54 -4.74
C MET A 4 -36.08 -1.78 -5.58
N GLY A 5 -35.75 -0.81 -6.43
CA GLY A 5 -34.42 -0.70 -7.01
C GLY A 5 -33.44 -0.45 -5.88
N ALA A 6 -32.46 -1.34 -5.74
CA ALA A 6 -31.31 -1.09 -4.90
C ALA A 6 -30.57 0.12 -5.47
N TYR A 7 -30.72 1.27 -4.83
CA TYR A 7 -29.84 2.41 -5.04
C TYR A 7 -28.49 2.03 -4.46
N TRP A 8 -27.50 1.79 -5.32
CA TRP A 8 -26.12 1.89 -4.89
C TRP A 8 -25.89 3.37 -4.60
N GLU A 9 -25.74 3.74 -3.32
CA GLU A 9 -25.17 5.05 -3.01
C GLU A 9 -23.84 5.12 -3.75
N VAL A 10 -23.70 6.08 -4.66
CA VAL A 10 -22.41 6.36 -5.29
C VAL A 10 -21.51 6.81 -4.15
N GLU A 11 -20.55 5.96 -3.79
CA GLU A 11 -19.61 6.27 -2.75
C GLU A 11 -18.85 7.53 -3.17
N THR A 12 -19.11 8.64 -2.46
CA THR A 12 -18.62 9.99 -2.84
C THR A 12 -17.11 10.15 -2.68
N ARG A 13 -16.40 9.07 -2.34
CA ARG A 13 -14.99 9.05 -2.01
C ARG A 13 -14.33 7.90 -2.75
N ASP A 14 -13.11 8.13 -3.20
CA ASP A 14 -12.30 7.06 -3.75
C ASP A 14 -12.09 5.97 -2.69
N GLN A 15 -12.09 4.72 -3.15
CA GLN A 15 -11.79 3.54 -2.36
C GLN A 15 -10.59 2.82 -2.97
N LEU A 16 -9.68 2.40 -2.10
CA LEU A 16 -8.56 1.55 -2.45
C LEU A 16 -8.67 0.30 -1.57
N VAL A 17 -8.60 -0.88 -2.17
CA VAL A 17 -8.72 -2.15 -1.46
C VAL A 17 -7.71 -3.15 -2.01
N ARG A 18 -6.93 -3.80 -1.15
CA ARG A 18 -6.07 -4.93 -1.55
C ARG A 18 -6.92 -6.11 -1.99
N LEU A 19 -6.59 -6.66 -3.15
CA LEU A 19 -7.12 -7.94 -3.63
C LEU A 19 -6.20 -9.06 -3.16
N ASN A 20 -6.74 -9.99 -2.39
CA ASN A 20 -6.02 -11.21 -2.01
C ASN A 20 -6.07 -12.18 -3.18
N VAL A 21 -4.93 -12.37 -3.84
CA VAL A 21 -4.75 -13.36 -4.91
C VAL A 21 -4.09 -14.60 -4.31
N GLY A 22 -4.89 -15.54 -3.78
CA GLY A 22 -4.40 -16.74 -3.10
C GLY A 22 -5.33 -17.24 -2.00
N ALA A 23 -4.89 -18.24 -1.22
CA ALA A 23 -5.63 -18.72 -0.06
C ALA A 23 -5.85 -17.59 0.96
N ILE A 24 -7.02 -17.56 1.61
CA ILE A 24 -7.35 -16.53 2.60
C ILE A 24 -6.66 -16.90 3.92
N PRO A 25 -5.82 -16.00 4.51
CA PRO A 25 -5.01 -16.29 5.69
C PRO A 25 -5.79 -16.79 6.91
N ASP A 26 -7.02 -16.32 7.09
CA ASP A 26 -7.93 -16.75 8.19
C ASP A 26 -8.25 -18.25 8.15
N GLU A 27 -8.18 -18.90 6.98
CA GLU A 27 -8.46 -20.34 6.87
C GLU A 27 -7.27 -21.20 7.34
N LEU A 28 -6.08 -20.61 7.52
CA LEU A 28 -4.83 -21.34 7.72
C LEU A 28 -4.04 -20.94 8.99
N ASP A 29 -4.49 -19.96 9.78
CA ASP A 29 -3.72 -19.40 10.91
C ASP A 29 -2.32 -18.91 10.47
N ILE A 30 -2.23 -18.44 9.23
CA ILE A 30 -1.01 -17.94 8.60
C ILE A 30 -1.08 -16.42 8.61
N SER A 31 -0.05 -15.77 9.17
CA SER A 31 0.07 -14.31 9.13
C SER A 31 0.03 -13.81 7.68
N ASP A 32 -0.79 -12.80 7.38
CA ASP A 32 -1.03 -12.19 6.06
C ASP A 32 0.23 -11.89 5.24
N TRP A 33 1.36 -11.67 5.90
CA TRP A 33 2.68 -11.46 5.30
C TRP A 33 3.25 -12.69 4.60
N ALA A 34 3.01 -13.87 5.16
CA ALA A 34 3.54 -15.13 4.63
C ALA A 34 2.92 -15.50 3.28
N LEU A 35 1.81 -14.85 2.90
CA LEU A 35 1.11 -15.04 1.65
C LEU A 35 1.44 -13.98 0.59
N LEU A 36 2.35 -13.02 0.88
CA LEU A 36 2.85 -12.11 -0.15
C LEU A 36 3.70 -12.88 -1.17
N MET A 37 3.17 -13.01 -2.39
CA MET A 37 3.72 -13.80 -3.48
C MET A 37 4.03 -12.92 -4.69
N GLY A 38 5.15 -12.20 -4.64
CA GLY A 38 5.73 -11.51 -5.81
C GLY A 38 5.00 -10.26 -6.29
N ASP A 39 3.69 -10.15 -6.09
CA ASP A 39 2.88 -9.05 -6.58
C ASP A 39 1.77 -8.69 -5.59
N LEU A 40 1.49 -7.40 -5.48
CA LEU A 40 0.33 -6.85 -4.78
C LEU A 40 -0.64 -6.21 -5.77
N LEU A 41 -1.89 -6.65 -5.72
CA LEU A 41 -2.95 -6.12 -6.58
C LEU A 41 -3.96 -5.34 -5.73
N TYR A 42 -4.29 -4.13 -6.17
CA TYR A 42 -5.32 -3.31 -5.55
C TYR A 42 -6.41 -2.95 -6.54
N LEU A 43 -7.63 -2.85 -6.04
CA LEU A 43 -8.77 -2.26 -6.75
C LEU A 43 -8.92 -0.81 -6.29
N LEU A 44 -8.88 0.11 -7.25
CA LEU A 44 -9.19 1.52 -7.04
C LEU A 44 -10.54 1.82 -7.67
N ILE A 45 -11.49 2.24 -6.84
CA ILE A 45 -12.81 2.72 -7.27
C ILE A 45 -12.81 4.23 -7.03
N ARG A 46 -12.93 5.01 -8.09
CA ARG A 46 -12.99 6.46 -8.04
C ARG A 46 -14.41 6.93 -7.78
N SER A 47 -14.52 8.10 -7.17
CA SER A 47 -15.80 8.78 -6.92
C SER A 47 -16.60 9.12 -8.19
N ASP A 48 -15.95 9.19 -9.36
CA ASP A 48 -16.59 9.36 -10.67
C ASP A 48 -17.10 8.04 -11.29
N GLY A 49 -16.92 6.92 -10.59
CA GLY A 49 -17.29 5.58 -11.03
C GLY A 49 -16.20 4.86 -11.83
N GLU A 50 -15.04 5.48 -12.08
CA GLU A 50 -13.93 4.82 -12.73
C GLU A 50 -13.35 3.71 -11.83
N VAL A 51 -13.11 2.53 -12.40
CA VAL A 51 -12.48 1.41 -11.71
C VAL A 51 -11.13 1.09 -12.37
N ARG A 52 -10.08 1.00 -11.56
CA ARG A 52 -8.71 0.67 -12.00
C ARG A 52 -8.10 -0.43 -11.14
N TYR A 53 -7.34 -1.30 -11.78
CA TYR A 53 -6.47 -2.24 -11.09
C TYR A 53 -5.07 -1.65 -10.97
N LEU A 54 -4.52 -1.62 -9.76
CA LEU A 54 -3.16 -1.16 -9.49
C LEU A 54 -2.30 -2.37 -9.15
N HIS A 55 -1.38 -2.70 -10.05
CA HIS A 55 -0.41 -3.76 -9.87
C HIS A 55 0.90 -3.21 -9.30
N VAL A 56 1.36 -3.73 -8.17
CA VAL A 56 2.62 -3.33 -7.52
C VAL A 56 3.52 -4.56 -7.39
N PRO A 57 4.55 -4.70 -8.24
CA PRO A 57 5.46 -5.83 -8.14
C PRO A 57 6.35 -5.70 -6.90
N LEU A 58 6.50 -6.81 -6.18
CA LEU A 58 7.41 -6.97 -5.06
C LEU A 58 8.48 -7.99 -5.45
N ASP A 59 9.70 -7.53 -5.68
CA ASP A 59 10.79 -8.46 -5.95
C ASP A 59 11.19 -9.28 -4.70
N MET A 60 12.05 -10.27 -4.91
CA MET A 60 12.49 -11.19 -3.87
C MET A 60 13.28 -10.54 -2.73
N GLU A 61 13.95 -9.43 -2.98
CA GLU A 61 14.69 -8.68 -1.97
C GLU A 61 13.76 -7.85 -1.10
N MET A 62 12.78 -7.17 -1.70
CA MET A 62 11.70 -6.51 -0.97
C MET A 62 10.92 -7.50 -0.11
N LEU A 63 10.53 -8.65 -0.67
CA LEU A 63 9.85 -9.70 0.09
C LEU A 63 10.70 -10.22 1.25
N ARG A 64 12.02 -10.34 1.07
CA ARG A 64 12.94 -10.76 2.12
C ARG A 64 13.03 -9.71 3.23
N SER A 65 13.22 -8.44 2.86
CA SER A 65 13.30 -7.33 3.81
C SER A 65 12.00 -7.13 4.60
N VAL A 66 10.85 -7.29 3.94
CA VAL A 66 9.55 -7.33 4.63
C VAL A 66 9.49 -8.46 5.64
N ARG A 67 9.90 -9.68 5.27
CA ARG A 67 9.90 -10.84 6.18
C ARG A 67 10.86 -10.66 7.36
N GLU A 68 12.04 -10.11 7.12
CA GLU A 68 13.06 -9.85 8.14
C GLU A 68 12.66 -8.74 9.11
N SER A 69 12.00 -7.68 8.62
CA SER A 69 11.49 -6.59 9.45
C SER A 69 10.27 -6.99 10.29
N SER A 70 9.47 -7.95 9.81
CA SER A 70 8.33 -8.55 10.55
C SER A 70 8.74 -9.62 11.57
N ALA A 71 9.95 -9.53 12.16
CA ALA A 71 10.48 -10.55 13.08
C ALA A 71 9.61 -10.76 14.33
N HIS A 72 8.72 -9.83 14.67
CA HIS A 72 7.79 -9.97 15.78
C HIS A 72 6.44 -10.44 15.25
N LYS A 73 5.92 -11.54 15.82
CA LYS A 73 4.62 -12.13 15.45
C LYS A 73 3.42 -11.18 15.57
N GLU A 74 3.61 -10.03 16.22
CA GLU A 74 2.59 -9.02 16.48
C GLU A 74 2.56 -7.90 15.42
N ASP A 75 3.54 -7.87 14.50
CA ASP A 75 3.59 -6.87 13.42
C ASP A 75 2.67 -7.29 12.25
N GLY A 76 1.76 -6.41 11.81
CA GLY A 76 0.80 -6.69 10.74
C GLY A 76 1.12 -5.98 9.42
N VAL A 77 0.58 -6.47 8.30
CA VAL A 77 0.33 -5.77 7.01
C VAL A 77 1.07 -4.46 6.74
N TYR A 78 0.52 -3.44 7.36
CA TYR A 78 0.91 -2.07 7.09
C TYR A 78 1.32 -1.35 8.37
N ARG A 79 1.26 -2.03 9.51
CA ARG A 79 1.53 -1.46 10.83
C ARG A 79 2.33 -2.41 11.70
N ASP A 80 3.40 -1.90 12.29
CA ASP A 80 4.12 -2.63 13.34
C ASP A 80 3.28 -2.69 14.64
N SER A 81 3.78 -3.44 15.61
CA SER A 81 3.22 -3.59 16.96
C SER A 81 3.09 -2.27 17.74
N ARG A 82 3.76 -1.19 17.31
CA ARG A 82 3.63 0.16 17.88
C ARG A 82 2.54 0.98 17.19
N GLY A 83 1.93 0.45 16.13
CA GLY A 83 0.95 1.13 15.29
C GLY A 83 1.58 2.03 14.23
N GLU A 84 2.91 2.00 14.07
CA GLU A 84 3.63 2.79 13.09
C GLU A 84 3.61 2.10 11.72
N PRO A 85 3.59 2.87 10.61
CA PRO A 85 3.62 2.30 9.27
C PRO A 85 4.87 1.44 9.03
N THR A 86 4.69 0.27 8.42
CA THR A 86 5.82 -0.57 8.00
C THR A 86 6.55 0.02 6.80
N GLN A 87 7.76 -0.46 6.54
CA GLN A 87 8.50 -0.12 5.31
C GLN A 87 7.67 -0.42 4.04
N LEU A 88 6.93 -1.54 4.03
CA LEU A 88 6.02 -1.85 2.94
C LEU A 88 4.89 -0.80 2.81
N ALA A 89 4.28 -0.41 3.93
CA ALA A 89 3.23 0.62 3.91
C ALA A 89 3.75 1.94 3.34
N THR A 90 4.92 2.39 3.78
CA THR A 90 5.57 3.60 3.28
C THR A 90 5.85 3.51 1.77
N TYR A 91 6.41 2.39 1.31
CA TYR A 91 6.65 2.16 -0.11
C TYR A 91 5.34 2.22 -0.93
N LEU A 92 4.30 1.51 -0.48
CA LEU A 92 3.01 1.46 -1.15
C LEU A 92 2.35 2.83 -1.22
N ALA A 93 2.39 3.61 -0.14
CA ALA A 93 1.86 4.97 -0.12
C ALA A 93 2.50 5.84 -1.20
N LEU A 94 3.83 5.76 -1.38
CA LEU A 94 4.55 6.50 -2.40
C LEU A 94 4.18 6.05 -3.82
N VAL A 95 4.05 4.74 -4.05
CA VAL A 95 3.55 4.19 -5.33
C VAL A 95 2.13 4.68 -5.62
N PHE A 96 1.26 4.74 -4.61
CA PHE A 96 -0.11 5.21 -4.78
C PHE A 96 -0.20 6.71 -5.04
N LEU A 97 0.66 7.52 -4.40
CA LEU A 97 0.77 8.95 -4.67
C LEU A 97 1.20 9.22 -6.11
N GLU A 98 2.17 8.46 -6.62
CA GLU A 98 2.59 8.56 -8.03
C GLU A 98 1.43 8.24 -8.99
N ARG A 99 0.63 7.22 -8.66
CA ARG A 99 -0.54 6.80 -9.44
C ARG A 99 -1.78 7.65 -9.21
N ALA A 100 -1.61 8.81 -8.57
CA ALA A 100 -2.65 9.78 -8.26
C ALA A 100 -3.83 9.20 -7.46
N VAL A 101 -3.60 8.18 -6.63
CA VAL A 101 -4.60 7.70 -5.68
C VAL A 101 -4.83 8.78 -4.61
N SER A 102 -6.08 8.98 -4.20
CA SER A 102 -6.38 10.00 -3.22
C SER A 102 -5.78 9.67 -1.85
N VAL A 103 -5.28 10.70 -1.16
CA VAL A 103 -4.73 10.58 0.20
C VAL A 103 -5.70 9.89 1.18
N PRO A 104 -7.02 10.24 1.21
CA PRO A 104 -7.95 9.56 2.10
C PRO A 104 -8.11 8.06 1.82
N ALA A 105 -7.98 7.62 0.55
CA ALA A 105 -8.03 6.21 0.20
C ALA A 105 -6.76 5.48 0.64
N ILE A 106 -5.59 6.09 0.46
CA ILE A 106 -4.30 5.57 0.93
C ILE A 106 -4.31 5.41 2.46
N GLN A 107 -4.72 6.44 3.19
CA GLN A 107 -4.78 6.40 4.64
C GLN A 107 -5.69 5.32 5.18
N ARG A 108 -6.86 5.13 4.54
CA ARG A 108 -7.83 4.10 4.94
C ARG A 108 -7.28 2.69 4.73
N GLU A 109 -6.67 2.44 3.57
CA GLU A 109 -6.15 1.12 3.21
C GLU A 109 -4.91 0.75 4.01
N LEU A 110 -3.96 1.68 4.15
CA LEU A 110 -2.67 1.42 4.80
C LEU A 110 -2.70 1.74 6.31
N GLY A 111 -3.80 2.28 6.81
CA GLY A 111 -3.91 2.73 8.19
C GLY A 111 -2.88 3.83 8.52
N MET A 112 -2.66 4.80 7.63
CA MET A 112 -1.71 5.87 7.91
C MET A 112 -2.36 7.04 8.65
N SER A 113 -1.60 7.64 9.57
CA SER A 113 -2.02 8.88 10.24
C SER A 113 -1.92 10.08 9.29
N ASP A 114 -2.64 11.16 9.59
CA ASP A 114 -2.51 12.44 8.85
C ASP A 114 -1.07 12.98 8.91
N MET A 115 -0.41 12.84 10.06
CA MET A 115 0.97 13.30 10.22
C MET A 115 1.92 12.54 9.29
N THR A 116 1.79 11.22 9.23
CA THR A 116 2.60 10.36 8.36
C THR A 116 2.39 10.70 6.89
N ILE A 117 1.13 10.80 6.44
CA ILE A 117 0.85 11.01 5.02
C ILE A 117 1.28 12.40 4.56
N ASN A 118 1.16 13.42 5.41
CA ASN A 118 1.65 14.76 5.11
C ASN A 118 3.18 14.79 5.01
N TRP A 119 3.89 14.10 5.90
CA TRP A 119 5.34 13.95 5.79
C TRP A 119 5.73 13.25 4.47
N LEU A 120 5.01 12.19 4.07
CA LEU A 120 5.25 11.51 2.79
C LEU A 120 4.97 12.42 1.58
N LEU A 121 3.93 13.24 1.64
CA LEU A 121 3.63 14.24 0.61
C LEU A 121 4.74 15.27 0.48
N ASP A 122 5.28 15.76 1.60
CA ASP A 122 6.40 16.71 1.58
C ASP A 122 7.64 16.09 0.92
N VAL A 123 7.99 14.84 1.32
CA VAL A 123 9.09 14.09 0.71
C VAL A 123 8.86 13.89 -0.80
N TRP A 124 7.64 13.51 -1.19
CA TRP A 124 7.25 13.31 -2.59
C TRP A 124 7.33 14.60 -3.41
N GLN A 125 6.85 15.72 -2.86
CA GLN A 125 6.89 17.03 -3.52
C GLN A 125 8.31 17.55 -3.69
N CYS A 126 9.18 17.34 -2.71
CA CYS A 126 10.59 17.69 -2.83
C CYS A 126 11.30 16.91 -3.95
N ALA A 127 10.89 15.67 -4.21
CA ALA A 127 11.54 14.82 -5.18
C ALA A 127 11.03 14.96 -6.63
N THR A 128 9.74 15.27 -6.82
CA THR A 128 9.06 15.32 -8.13
C THR A 128 9.49 16.46 -9.08
N GLY A 129 10.37 17.36 -8.63
CA GLY A 129 11.01 18.38 -9.47
C GLY A 129 12.50 18.14 -9.77
N VAL A 130 13.11 17.14 -9.12
CA VAL A 130 14.56 16.88 -9.18
C VAL A 130 14.86 15.58 -9.90
N ILE A 131 13.99 14.58 -9.74
CA ILE A 131 14.17 13.22 -10.25
C ILE A 131 12.92 12.85 -11.06
N ASP A 132 13.13 12.18 -12.19
CA ASP A 132 12.03 11.59 -12.96
C ASP A 132 11.24 10.58 -12.10
N ARG A 133 9.94 10.42 -12.36
CA ARG A 133 9.03 9.64 -11.51
C ARG A 133 9.44 8.17 -11.41
N ASP A 134 9.86 7.55 -12.52
CA ASP A 134 10.31 6.16 -12.53
C ASP A 134 11.60 5.99 -11.70
N ASN A 135 12.50 6.97 -11.79
CA ASN A 135 13.75 7.00 -11.03
C ASN A 135 13.52 7.28 -9.53
N LEU A 136 12.48 8.04 -9.19
CA LEU A 136 12.09 8.32 -7.81
C LEU A 136 11.56 7.06 -7.14
N LEU A 137 10.70 6.28 -7.81
CA LEU A 137 10.25 5.00 -7.29
C LEU A 137 11.39 3.99 -7.11
N GLN A 138 12.32 3.94 -8.07
CA GLN A 138 13.53 3.14 -7.90
C GLN A 138 14.32 3.59 -6.68
N LEU A 139 14.59 4.89 -6.53
CA LEU A 139 15.32 5.41 -5.36
C LEU A 139 14.61 5.10 -4.04
N ILE A 140 13.28 5.25 -3.98
CA ILE A 140 12.49 4.90 -2.80
C ILE A 140 12.62 3.41 -2.49
N ARG A 141 12.57 2.54 -3.51
CA ARG A 141 12.79 1.10 -3.34
C ARG A 141 14.18 0.80 -2.76
N LEU A 142 15.23 1.40 -3.33
CA LEU A 142 16.61 1.26 -2.85
C LEU A 142 16.73 1.71 -1.38
N LEU A 143 16.22 2.90 -1.06
CA LEU A 143 16.30 3.48 0.29
C LEU A 143 15.49 2.71 1.33
N THR A 144 14.36 2.13 0.92
CA THR A 144 13.45 1.44 1.84
C THR A 144 13.90 0.00 2.11
N PHE A 145 14.47 -0.69 1.12
CA PHE A 145 14.72 -2.13 1.19
C PHE A 145 16.18 -2.58 1.03
N GLU A 146 17.06 -1.77 0.41
CA GLU A 146 18.48 -2.14 0.23
C GLU A 146 19.41 -1.57 1.34
N GLY A 147 18.86 -0.81 2.29
CA GLY A 147 19.62 -0.02 3.27
C GLY A 147 20.26 -0.76 4.46
N ASN A 148 20.16 -2.09 4.56
CA ASN A 148 20.72 -2.85 5.70
C ASN A 148 21.80 -3.89 5.30
N GLY A 149 22.50 -3.66 4.18
CA GLY A 149 23.78 -4.31 3.90
C GLY A 149 24.93 -3.57 4.58
N HIS A 150 24.99 -3.60 5.92
CA HIS A 150 26.22 -3.26 6.64
C HIS A 150 26.78 -4.54 7.25
N ASP A 151 28.01 -4.86 6.83
CA ASP A 151 28.88 -5.95 7.32
C ASP A 151 28.84 -6.19 8.85
#